data_AF-A0A0Q9PBM4-F1
#
_entry.id   AF-A0A0Q9PBM4-F1
#
_cell.length_a   1.000
_cell.length_b   1.000
_cell.length_c   1.000
_cell.angle_alpha   90.00
_cell.angle_beta   90.00
_cell.angle_gamma   90.00
#
_symmetry.space_group_name_H-M   'P 1'
#
loop_
_entity.id
_entity.type
_entity.pdbx_description
1 polymer ?
#
loop_
_entity_poly.entity_id
_entity_poly.type
_entity_poly.pdbx_seq_one_letter_code
_entity_poly.pdbx_strand_id
1 'polypeptide(L)'
;MAQWMAQEFNHNFDAYDKAIDSVYNSTHIGGSQYHHLLDGQHSFLGSLQAVKDVSSDDSFVTELSQAAEHLLRDTASVSGINPFLSFTQHQFDRIADSLQQIGISKPFLADALTINSPELLGGSIALLGSLILGKKGDPSRISNLAGSYLVSSIASANPVLLPIAAGGLVYSLYKSEDKKKSLVQAGKGTIVSGSALAVGTLIGGPVWIGCLAAIGTAVAVKYTLDNPDKAFKRVQELVAPAKRTLRHMILQP
;
A
#
# COMPACT_ATOMS: atom_id res chain seq x y z
N MET A 1 -0.49 -11.51 -4.77
CA MET A 1 -1.92 -11.15 -4.70
C MET A 1 -2.36 -10.43 -5.97
N ALA A 2 -1.75 -9.28 -6.33
CA ALA A 2 -2.06 -8.56 -7.57
C ALA A 2 -2.03 -9.46 -8.82
N GLN A 3 -0.98 -10.27 -9.00
CA GLN A 3 -0.88 -11.21 -10.11
C GLN A 3 -2.04 -12.21 -10.18
N TRP A 4 -2.46 -12.76 -9.04
CA TRP A 4 -3.58 -13.69 -8.98
C TRP A 4 -4.90 -12.99 -9.32
N MET A 5 -5.10 -11.76 -8.83
CA MET A 5 -6.29 -10.97 -9.15
C MET A 5 -6.35 -10.60 -10.63
N ALA A 6 -5.22 -10.21 -11.21
CA ALA A 6 -5.15 -9.91 -12.64
C ALA A 6 -5.50 -11.14 -13.48
N GLN A 7 -5.01 -12.32 -13.10
CA GLN A 7 -5.30 -13.58 -13.79
C GLN A 7 -6.76 -14.01 -13.69
N GLU A 8 -7.47 -13.65 -12.62
CA GLU A 8 -8.85 -14.09 -12.40
C GLU A 8 -9.88 -13.06 -12.91
N PHE A 9 -9.58 -11.76 -12.77
CA PHE A 9 -10.58 -10.70 -12.93
C PHE A 9 -10.25 -9.67 -14.00
N ASN A 10 -9.02 -9.61 -14.52
CA ASN A 10 -8.60 -8.60 -15.50
C ASN A 10 -8.52 -9.17 -16.92
N HIS A 11 -9.67 -9.38 -17.56
CA HIS A 11 -9.78 -9.86 -18.94
C HIS A 11 -10.75 -9.01 -19.75
N ASN A 12 -10.54 -8.92 -21.07
CA ASN A 12 -11.48 -8.29 -21.99
C ASN A 12 -12.55 -9.28 -22.45
N PHE A 13 -13.80 -8.88 -22.39
CA PHE A 13 -14.96 -9.70 -22.70
C PHE A 13 -15.75 -9.18 -23.90
N ASP A 14 -15.75 -7.88 -24.17
CA ASP A 14 -16.66 -7.30 -25.18
C ASP A 14 -16.03 -6.21 -26.08
N ALA A 15 -16.90 -5.51 -26.82
CA ALA A 15 -16.50 -4.44 -27.73
C ALA A 15 -16.11 -3.14 -27.01
N TYR A 16 -16.69 -2.87 -25.83
CA TYR A 16 -16.37 -1.71 -25.01
C TYR A 16 -14.97 -1.83 -24.43
N ASP A 17 -14.62 -3.03 -23.96
CA ASP A 17 -13.27 -3.35 -23.49
C ASP A 17 -12.22 -3.09 -24.57
N LYS A 18 -12.49 -3.54 -25.80
CA LYS A 18 -11.59 -3.31 -26.95
C LYS A 18 -11.50 -1.83 -27.33
N ALA A 19 -12.55 -1.06 -27.11
CA ALA A 19 -12.57 0.37 -27.38
C ALA A 19 -11.73 1.13 -26.36
N ILE A 20 -11.87 0.80 -25.07
CA ILE A 20 -11.07 1.39 -24.00
C ILE A 20 -9.58 1.00 -24.15
N ASP A 21 -9.27 -0.24 -24.55
CA ASP A 21 -7.88 -0.66 -24.78
C ASP A 21 -7.34 -0.31 -26.18
N SER A 22 -8.11 0.39 -27.02
CA SER A 22 -7.78 0.52 -28.45
C SER A 22 -6.43 1.19 -28.71
N VAL A 23 -6.07 2.20 -27.91
CA VAL A 23 -4.76 2.87 -28.00
C VAL A 23 -3.65 1.92 -27.55
N TYR A 24 -3.81 1.19 -26.45
CA TYR A 24 -2.82 0.20 -26.02
C TYR A 24 -2.65 -0.92 -27.05
N ASN A 25 -3.74 -1.51 -27.54
CA ASN A 25 -3.73 -2.59 -28.51
C ASN A 25 -3.03 -2.21 -29.83
N SER A 26 -3.14 -0.94 -30.24
CA SER A 26 -2.52 -0.45 -31.48
C SER A 26 -1.07 0.00 -31.30
N THR A 27 -0.74 0.64 -30.18
CA THR A 27 0.56 1.30 -29.99
C THR A 27 1.50 0.57 -29.04
N HIS A 28 0.96 -0.27 -28.15
CA HIS A 28 1.65 -0.89 -27.03
C HIS A 28 2.34 0.14 -26.10
N ILE A 29 1.82 1.37 -26.03
CA ILE A 29 2.40 2.45 -25.25
C ILE A 29 2.56 2.06 -23.78
N GLY A 30 3.75 2.29 -23.22
CA GLY A 30 4.05 1.96 -21.82
C GLY A 30 4.12 0.46 -21.49
N GLY A 31 3.76 -0.44 -22.41
CA GLY A 31 3.62 -1.86 -22.11
C GLY A 31 2.57 -2.14 -21.02
N SER A 32 2.48 -3.41 -20.61
CA SER A 32 1.47 -3.85 -19.63
C SER A 32 1.60 -3.17 -18.26
N GLN A 33 2.74 -2.55 -17.95
CA GLN A 33 3.01 -1.96 -16.65
C GLN A 33 2.58 -0.50 -16.53
N TYR A 34 2.48 0.23 -17.65
CA TYR A 34 2.25 1.68 -17.60
C TYR A 34 1.10 2.17 -18.48
N HIS A 35 0.54 1.34 -19.39
CA HIS A 35 -0.48 1.80 -20.33
C HIS A 35 -1.69 2.46 -19.67
N HIS A 36 -2.19 1.94 -18.54
CA HIS A 36 -3.28 2.57 -17.76
C HIS A 36 -3.01 4.02 -17.32
N LEU A 37 -1.74 4.45 -17.27
CA LEU A 37 -1.37 5.85 -17.01
C LEU A 37 -1.17 6.66 -18.30
N LEU A 38 -0.90 6.01 -19.44
CA LEU A 38 -0.26 6.62 -20.60
C LEU A 38 -1.10 6.70 -21.88
N ASP A 39 -2.06 5.79 -22.07
CA ASP A 39 -2.88 5.76 -23.28
C ASP A 39 -4.05 6.76 -23.28
N GLY A 40 -4.37 7.31 -22.11
CA GLY A 40 -5.44 8.30 -21.94
C GLY A 40 -6.85 7.71 -21.88
N GLN A 41 -7.03 6.40 -21.97
CA GLN A 41 -8.34 5.74 -22.02
C GLN A 41 -8.74 5.09 -20.68
N HIS A 42 -7.80 4.83 -19.77
CA HIS A 42 -8.07 4.30 -18.42
C HIS A 42 -8.28 5.37 -17.33
N SER A 43 -8.75 6.55 -17.73
CA SER A 43 -9.32 7.54 -16.80
C SER A 43 -10.82 7.61 -16.98
N PHE A 44 -11.58 8.09 -16.00
CA PHE A 44 -13.04 8.17 -16.08
C PHE A 44 -13.53 8.91 -17.33
N LEU A 45 -12.88 10.04 -17.67
CA LEU A 45 -13.22 10.80 -18.87
C LEU A 45 -12.73 10.10 -20.13
N GLY A 46 -11.54 9.50 -20.10
CA GLY A 46 -10.97 8.75 -21.21
C GLY A 46 -11.82 7.55 -21.61
N SER A 47 -12.23 6.75 -20.63
CA SER A 47 -13.02 5.54 -20.84
C SER A 47 -14.42 5.88 -21.34
N LEU A 48 -15.06 6.92 -20.76
CA LEU A 48 -16.37 7.39 -21.20
C LEU A 48 -16.33 7.90 -22.65
N GLN A 49 -15.25 8.59 -23.03
CA GLN A 49 -15.05 9.03 -24.41
C GLN A 49 -14.78 7.86 -25.36
N ALA A 50 -14.10 6.81 -24.90
CA ALA A 50 -13.79 5.62 -25.71
C ALA A 50 -15.04 4.76 -25.99
N VAL A 51 -15.97 4.65 -25.04
CA VAL A 51 -17.17 3.81 -25.18
C VAL A 51 -18.30 4.48 -25.97
N LYS A 52 -18.28 5.81 -26.10
CA LYS A 52 -19.39 6.61 -26.63
C LYS A 52 -19.86 6.21 -28.03
N ASP A 53 -18.94 5.77 -28.88
CA ASP A 53 -19.22 5.47 -30.29
C ASP A 53 -19.18 3.95 -30.58
N VAL A 54 -19.25 3.10 -29.54
CA VAL A 54 -19.20 1.64 -29.71
C VAL A 54 -20.49 1.11 -30.32
N SER A 55 -21.65 1.66 -29.96
CA SER A 55 -22.96 1.28 -30.50
C SER A 55 -23.87 2.49 -30.65
N SER A 56 -24.55 2.60 -31.79
CA SER A 56 -25.48 3.70 -32.08
C SER A 56 -26.77 3.65 -31.27
N ASP A 57 -27.06 2.50 -30.66
CA ASP A 57 -28.28 2.26 -29.88
C ASP A 57 -28.06 2.46 -28.37
N ASP A 58 -26.83 2.83 -27.97
CA ASP A 58 -26.50 2.99 -26.57
C ASP A 58 -27.14 4.22 -25.95
N SER A 59 -27.56 4.03 -24.71
CA SER A 59 -27.88 5.15 -23.83
C SER A 59 -26.61 5.60 -23.11
N PHE A 60 -26.60 6.86 -22.68
CA PHE A 60 -25.55 7.36 -21.80
C PHE A 60 -25.35 6.52 -20.52
N VAL A 61 -26.41 5.90 -19.99
CA VAL A 61 -26.31 5.02 -18.81
C VAL A 61 -25.56 3.74 -19.14
N THR A 62 -25.75 3.20 -20.35
CA THR A 62 -25.01 2.04 -20.84
C THR A 62 -23.51 2.37 -20.95
N GLU A 63 -23.18 3.48 -21.62
CA GLU A 63 -21.80 3.97 -21.75
C GLU A 63 -21.14 4.15 -20.38
N LEU A 64 -21.82 4.82 -19.45
CA LEU A 64 -21.32 5.04 -18.10
C LEU A 64 -21.10 3.72 -17.35
N SER A 65 -22.03 2.78 -17.46
CA SER A 65 -21.93 1.46 -16.82
C SER A 65 -20.72 0.69 -17.36
N GLN A 66 -20.55 0.65 -18.68
CA GLN A 66 -19.46 -0.08 -19.33
C GLN A 66 -18.10 0.53 -19.00
N ALA A 67 -17.99 1.86 -19.05
CA ALA A 67 -16.79 2.56 -18.61
C ALA A 67 -16.47 2.26 -17.14
N ALA A 68 -17.46 2.34 -16.23
CA ALA A 68 -17.23 2.10 -14.81
C ALA A 68 -16.85 0.64 -14.51
N GLU A 69 -17.50 -0.32 -15.17
CA GLU A 69 -17.20 -1.75 -15.02
C GLU A 69 -15.77 -2.08 -15.48
N HIS A 70 -15.36 -1.54 -16.63
CA HIS A 70 -14.01 -1.72 -17.14
C HIS A 70 -12.95 -1.14 -16.19
N LEU A 71 -13.12 0.12 -15.76
CA LEU A 71 -12.19 0.73 -14.80
C LEU A 71 -12.13 -0.03 -13.47
N LEU A 72 -13.25 -0.59 -13.02
CA LEU A 72 -13.30 -1.42 -11.82
C LEU A 72 -12.48 -2.71 -12.01
N ARG A 73 -12.57 -3.35 -13.16
CA ARG A 73 -11.74 -4.52 -13.52
C ARG A 73 -10.27 -4.17 -13.63
N ASP A 74 -9.93 -3.00 -14.14
CA ASP A 74 -8.53 -2.55 -14.22
C ASP A 74 -7.90 -2.38 -12.83
N THR A 75 -8.69 -2.17 -11.77
CA THR A 75 -8.16 -2.24 -10.41
C THR A 75 -7.65 -3.64 -10.07
N ALA A 76 -8.11 -4.71 -10.74
CA ALA A 76 -7.58 -6.05 -10.55
C ALA A 76 -6.25 -6.28 -11.29
N SER A 77 -5.84 -5.38 -12.20
CA SER A 77 -4.57 -5.45 -12.88
C SER A 77 -3.37 -5.33 -11.92
N VAL A 78 -2.19 -5.76 -12.38
CA VAL A 78 -0.95 -5.60 -11.61
C VAL A 78 -0.53 -4.14 -11.52
N SER A 79 -0.63 -3.41 -12.64
CA SER A 79 -0.28 -1.98 -12.73
C SER A 79 -1.27 -1.07 -12.02
N GLY A 80 -2.46 -1.56 -11.66
CA GLY A 80 -3.54 -0.73 -11.11
C GLY A 80 -4.01 0.33 -12.11
N ILE A 81 -4.86 1.25 -11.63
CA ILE A 81 -5.44 2.31 -12.46
C ILE A 81 -5.44 3.66 -11.76
N ASN A 82 -5.34 4.74 -12.51
CA ASN A 82 -5.65 6.08 -12.04
C ASN A 82 -6.91 6.62 -12.73
N PRO A 83 -8.09 6.52 -12.09
CA PRO A 83 -9.34 6.92 -12.75
C PRO A 83 -9.46 8.43 -12.93
N PHE A 84 -8.53 9.24 -12.40
CA PHE A 84 -8.62 10.69 -12.39
C PHE A 84 -7.65 11.37 -13.34
N LEU A 85 -6.50 10.74 -13.61
CA LEU A 85 -5.40 11.37 -14.34
C LEU A 85 -4.80 10.39 -15.35
N SER A 86 -4.44 10.93 -16.50
CA SER A 86 -3.57 10.27 -17.48
C SER A 86 -2.44 11.24 -17.88
N PHE A 87 -1.31 10.67 -18.28
CA PHE A 87 -0.12 11.39 -18.68
C PHE A 87 0.24 11.03 -20.11
N THR A 88 0.88 11.94 -20.84
CA THR A 88 1.65 11.49 -21.99
C THR A 88 2.89 10.77 -21.52
N GLN A 89 3.43 9.86 -22.34
CA GLN A 89 4.68 9.16 -22.03
C GLN A 89 5.81 10.13 -21.67
N HIS A 90 5.98 11.21 -22.42
CA HIS A 90 6.98 12.24 -22.14
C HIS A 90 6.77 12.93 -20.79
N GLN A 91 5.52 13.21 -20.39
CA GLN A 91 5.24 13.80 -19.07
C GLN A 91 5.62 12.85 -17.94
N PHE A 92 5.20 11.59 -18.06
CA PHE A 92 5.49 10.58 -17.04
C PHE A 92 6.99 10.31 -16.92
N ASP A 93 7.68 10.17 -18.05
CA ASP A 93 9.14 9.94 -18.09
C ASP A 93 9.89 11.11 -17.44
N ARG A 94 9.51 12.36 -17.74
CA ARG A 94 10.15 13.54 -17.15
C ARG A 94 9.98 13.61 -15.63
N ILE A 95 8.80 13.27 -15.12
CA ILE A 95 8.54 13.23 -13.67
C ILE A 95 9.37 12.11 -13.04
N ALA A 96 9.36 10.92 -13.66
CA ALA A 96 10.14 9.77 -13.19
C ALA A 96 11.64 10.08 -13.13
N ASP A 97 12.21 10.68 -14.18
CA ASP A 97 13.62 11.05 -14.24
C ASP A 97 14.00 12.08 -13.17
N SER A 98 13.10 13.03 -12.89
CA SER A 98 13.31 14.03 -11.84
C SER A 98 13.29 13.39 -10.44
N LEU A 99 12.37 12.48 -10.19
CA LEU A 99 12.22 11.78 -8.91
C LEU A 99 13.28 10.68 -8.70
N GLN A 100 13.85 10.14 -9.78
CA GLN A 100 14.94 9.19 -9.70
C GLN A 100 16.17 9.79 -9.01
N GLN A 101 16.40 11.09 -9.14
CA GLN A 101 17.51 11.81 -8.47
C GLN A 101 17.43 11.75 -6.94
N ILE A 102 16.23 11.56 -6.39
CA ILE A 102 16.01 11.40 -4.94
C ILE A 102 15.70 9.95 -4.54
N GLY A 103 15.96 8.99 -5.44
CA GLY A 103 15.84 7.56 -5.17
C GLY A 103 14.45 6.96 -5.40
N ILE A 104 13.50 7.71 -5.96
CA ILE A 104 12.18 7.19 -6.32
C ILE A 104 12.25 6.60 -7.73
N SER A 105 12.12 5.27 -7.83
CA SER A 105 12.14 4.59 -9.11
C SER A 105 10.85 4.83 -9.92
N LYS A 106 10.94 4.73 -11.25
CA LYS A 106 9.78 4.82 -12.14
C LYS A 106 8.66 3.82 -11.80
N PRO A 107 8.93 2.54 -11.50
CA PRO A 107 7.90 1.61 -11.03
C PRO A 107 7.24 2.06 -9.72
N PHE A 108 8.03 2.53 -8.74
CA PHE A 108 7.48 3.02 -7.48
C PHE A 108 6.58 4.24 -7.69
N LEU A 109 6.96 5.15 -8.60
CA LEU A 109 6.11 6.28 -8.97
C LEU A 109 4.81 5.82 -9.64
N ALA A 110 4.86 4.80 -10.51
CA ALA A 110 3.67 4.23 -11.12
C ALA A 110 2.73 3.70 -10.04
N ASP A 111 3.24 2.83 -9.15
CA ASP A 111 2.47 2.28 -8.03
C ASP A 111 1.86 3.40 -7.15
N ALA A 112 2.61 4.46 -6.86
CA ALA A 112 2.13 5.60 -6.09
C ALA A 112 1.03 6.44 -6.78
N LEU A 113 0.89 6.30 -8.10
CA LEU A 113 -0.11 7.03 -8.88
C LEU A 113 -1.30 6.14 -9.28
N THR A 114 -1.22 4.84 -9.07
CA THR A 114 -2.26 3.88 -9.47
C THR A 114 -2.85 3.18 -8.27
N ILE A 115 -4.08 2.73 -8.40
CA ILE A 115 -4.77 1.96 -7.38
C ILE A 115 -5.05 0.56 -7.94
N ASN A 116 -4.62 -0.47 -7.22
CA ASN A 116 -4.98 -1.86 -7.47
C ASN A 116 -5.83 -2.47 -6.34
N SER A 117 -6.33 -3.67 -6.58
CA SER A 117 -7.25 -4.39 -5.71
C SER A 117 -6.63 -4.72 -4.34
N PRO A 118 -5.37 -5.21 -4.24
CA PRO A 118 -4.70 -5.33 -2.95
C PRO A 118 -4.65 -4.03 -2.15
N GLU A 119 -4.42 -2.90 -2.81
CA GLU A 119 -4.36 -1.58 -2.17
C GLU A 119 -5.73 -1.12 -1.69
N LEU A 120 -6.79 -1.32 -2.50
CA LEU A 120 -8.17 -1.06 -2.12
C LEU A 120 -8.60 -1.89 -0.92
N LEU A 121 -8.26 -3.18 -0.90
CA LEU A 121 -8.59 -4.06 0.22
C LEU A 121 -7.84 -3.67 1.48
N GLY A 122 -6.52 -3.43 1.37
CA GLY A 122 -5.70 -2.95 2.47
C GLY A 122 -6.18 -1.61 3.03
N GLY A 123 -6.49 -0.67 2.15
CA GLY A 123 -7.06 0.64 2.48
C GLY A 123 -8.44 0.52 3.15
N SER A 124 -9.31 -0.35 2.64
CA SER A 124 -10.65 -0.57 3.20
C SER A 124 -10.58 -1.14 4.62
N ILE A 125 -9.75 -2.16 4.85
CA ILE A 125 -9.50 -2.72 6.19
C ILE A 125 -8.92 -1.64 7.11
N ALA A 126 -7.96 -0.86 6.60
CA ALA A 126 -7.33 0.20 7.36
C ALA A 126 -8.33 1.28 7.80
N LEU A 127 -9.18 1.72 6.88
CA LEU A 127 -10.25 2.70 7.13
C LEU A 127 -11.23 2.17 8.17
N LEU A 128 -11.74 0.94 8.02
CA LEU A 128 -12.65 0.34 8.99
C LEU A 128 -12.02 0.25 10.38
N GLY A 129 -10.74 -0.16 10.45
CA GLY A 129 -9.97 -0.19 11.70
C GLY A 129 -9.89 1.19 12.37
N SER A 130 -9.58 2.22 11.59
CA SER A 130 -9.56 3.62 12.06
C SER A 130 -10.94 4.09 12.54
N LEU A 131 -12.01 3.78 11.82
CA LEU A 131 -13.37 4.17 12.21
C LEU A 131 -13.81 3.48 13.51
N ILE A 132 -13.51 2.19 13.67
CA ILE A 132 -13.84 1.42 14.88
C ILE A 132 -13.07 1.95 16.09
N LEU A 133 -11.78 2.23 15.94
CA LEU A 133 -10.95 2.75 17.03
C LEU A 133 -11.29 4.20 17.36
N GLY A 134 -11.69 5.01 16.36
CA GLY A 134 -12.05 6.42 16.55
C GLY A 134 -13.29 6.56 17.42
N LYS A 135 -14.26 5.64 17.27
CA LYS A 135 -15.46 5.57 18.13
C LYS A 135 -15.15 5.27 19.59
N LYS A 136 -14.02 4.62 19.90
CA LYS A 136 -13.63 4.27 21.28
C LYS A 136 -13.05 5.44 22.07
N GLY A 137 -12.88 6.61 21.45
CA GLY A 137 -12.55 7.86 22.13
C GLY A 137 -11.12 7.95 22.68
N ASP A 138 -10.21 7.06 22.27
CA ASP A 138 -8.79 7.10 22.65
C ASP A 138 -7.93 7.52 21.44
N PRO A 139 -7.59 8.82 21.30
CA PRO A 139 -6.79 9.33 20.20
C PRO A 139 -5.41 8.67 20.09
N SER A 140 -4.83 8.21 21.21
CA SER A 140 -3.50 7.58 21.21
C SER A 140 -3.49 6.28 20.41
N ARG A 141 -4.60 5.52 20.42
CA ARG A 141 -4.72 4.28 19.62
C ARG A 141 -4.82 4.58 18.13
N ILE A 142 -5.57 5.61 17.76
CA ILE A 142 -5.63 6.07 16.37
C ILE A 142 -4.28 6.57 15.92
N SER A 143 -3.55 7.31 16.76
CA SER A 143 -2.20 7.76 16.44
C SER A 143 -1.25 6.59 16.19
N ASN A 144 -1.27 5.57 17.05
CA ASN A 144 -0.48 4.34 16.86
C ASN A 144 -0.82 3.61 15.55
N LEU A 145 -2.11 3.51 15.23
CA LEU A 145 -2.56 2.88 14.00
C LEU A 145 -2.16 3.72 12.77
N ALA A 146 -2.31 5.04 12.84
CA ALA A 146 -1.92 5.96 11.78
C ALA A 146 -0.41 5.90 11.48
N GLY A 147 0.44 5.84 12.51
CA GLY A 147 1.89 5.63 12.32
C GLY A 147 2.22 4.28 11.65
N SER A 148 1.47 3.23 12.00
CA SER A 148 1.56 1.91 11.37
C SER A 148 1.18 1.95 9.89
N TYR A 149 0.10 2.64 9.55
CA TYR A 149 -0.35 2.81 8.16
C TYR A 149 0.58 3.69 7.36
N LEU A 150 1.18 4.73 7.97
CA LEU A 150 2.09 5.63 7.28
C LEU A 150 3.31 4.87 6.73
N VAL A 151 4.00 4.10 7.58
CA VAL A 151 5.17 3.32 7.12
C VAL A 151 4.77 2.25 6.10
N SER A 152 3.60 1.63 6.29
CA SER A 152 3.08 0.62 5.35
C SER A 152 2.75 1.24 4.00
N SER A 153 2.15 2.44 3.98
CA SER A 153 1.80 3.16 2.74
C SER A 153 3.04 3.58 1.96
N ILE A 154 4.09 4.05 2.65
CA ILE A 154 5.35 4.40 2.01
C ILE A 154 6.04 3.14 1.47
N ALA A 155 6.12 2.08 2.27
CA ALA A 155 6.80 0.84 1.88
C ALA A 155 6.12 0.13 0.69
N SER A 156 4.80 0.28 0.55
CA SER A 156 4.01 -0.35 -0.51
C SER A 156 3.64 0.62 -1.65
N ALA A 157 4.08 1.87 -1.60
CA ALA A 157 3.61 2.95 -2.47
C ALA A 157 2.08 3.11 -2.51
N ASN A 158 1.32 2.60 -1.54
CA ASN A 158 -0.14 2.52 -1.60
C ASN A 158 -0.82 3.90 -1.47
N PRO A 159 -1.46 4.42 -2.53
CA PRO A 159 -2.05 5.77 -2.53
C PRO A 159 -3.38 5.86 -1.77
N VAL A 160 -4.03 4.74 -1.45
CA VAL A 160 -5.27 4.70 -0.64
C VAL A 160 -4.95 4.74 0.85
N LEU A 161 -3.90 4.01 1.27
CA LEU A 161 -3.53 3.89 2.67
C LEU A 161 -2.89 5.17 3.22
N LEU A 162 -2.15 5.90 2.39
CA LEU A 162 -1.49 7.15 2.78
C LEU A 162 -2.46 8.23 3.31
N PRO A 163 -3.55 8.60 2.61
CA PRO A 163 -4.50 9.59 3.12
C PRO A 163 -5.24 9.10 4.37
N ILE A 164 -5.48 7.79 4.52
CA ILE A 164 -6.07 7.21 5.74
C ILE A 164 -5.10 7.39 6.91
N ALA A 165 -3.80 7.12 6.70
CA ALA A 165 -2.75 7.31 7.70
C ALA A 165 -2.64 8.80 8.10
N ALA A 166 -2.55 9.69 7.13
CA ALA A 166 -2.44 11.13 7.36
C ALA A 166 -3.69 11.68 8.08
N GLY A 167 -4.89 11.31 7.62
CA GLY A 167 -6.16 11.70 8.24
C GLY A 167 -6.28 11.19 9.67
N GLY A 168 -5.91 9.93 9.93
CA GLY A 168 -5.87 9.37 11.27
C GLY A 168 -4.91 10.11 12.20
N LEU A 169 -3.70 10.45 11.71
CA LEU A 169 -2.72 11.19 12.49
C LEU A 169 -3.22 12.60 12.81
N VAL A 170 -3.72 13.35 11.81
CA VAL A 170 -4.30 14.69 11.99
C VAL A 170 -5.47 14.64 12.98
N TYR A 171 -6.40 13.70 12.80
CA TYR A 171 -7.53 13.50 13.70
C TYR A 171 -7.05 13.24 15.14
N SER A 172 -6.08 12.34 15.31
CA SER A 172 -5.54 12.02 16.63
C SER A 172 -4.92 13.25 17.30
N LEU A 173 -4.12 14.03 16.58
CA LEU A 173 -3.46 15.23 17.11
C LEU A 173 -4.45 16.35 17.44
N TYR A 174 -5.53 16.47 16.66
CA TYR A 174 -6.59 17.43 16.90
C TYR A 174 -7.42 17.08 18.15
N LYS A 175 -7.73 15.79 18.35
CA LYS A 175 -8.54 15.32 19.48
C LYS A 175 -7.76 15.05 20.77
N SER A 176 -6.43 14.97 20.70
CA SER A 176 -5.60 14.70 21.88
C SER A 176 -5.37 15.97 22.70
N GLU A 177 -5.60 15.88 24.01
CA GLU A 177 -5.11 16.89 24.95
C GLU A 177 -3.58 16.89 25.01
N ASP A 178 -2.97 15.70 25.04
CA ASP A 178 -1.51 15.53 25.00
C ASP A 178 -1.03 15.11 23.60
N LYS A 179 -0.65 16.11 22.80
CA LYS A 179 -0.12 15.91 21.44
C LYS A 179 1.21 15.13 21.43
N LYS A 180 2.05 15.32 22.45
CA LYS A 180 3.36 14.64 22.54
C LYS A 180 3.15 13.14 22.72
N LYS A 181 2.24 12.75 23.61
CA LYS A 181 1.87 11.35 23.81
C LYS A 181 1.36 10.72 22.52
N SER A 182 0.51 11.42 21.76
CA SER A 182 0.01 10.91 20.48
C SER A 182 1.12 10.75 19.44
N LEU A 183 2.02 11.72 19.29
CA LEU A 183 3.20 11.58 18.42
C LEU A 183 4.10 10.40 18.82
N VAL A 184 4.32 10.19 20.12
CA VAL A 184 5.07 9.01 20.60
C VAL A 184 4.36 7.72 20.23
N GLN A 185 3.03 7.68 20.33
CA GLN A 185 2.25 6.51 19.95
C GLN A 185 2.28 6.24 18.45
N ALA A 186 2.21 7.29 17.62
CA ALA A 186 2.45 7.17 16.18
C ALA A 186 3.84 6.60 15.90
N GLY A 187 4.89 7.13 16.53
CA GLY A 187 6.25 6.60 16.42
C GLY A 187 6.37 5.13 16.83
N LYS A 188 5.69 4.70 17.90
CA LYS A 188 5.61 3.29 18.28
C LYS A 188 4.95 2.45 17.17
N GLY A 189 3.87 2.94 16.57
CA GLY A 189 3.20 2.27 15.46
C GLY A 189 4.10 2.09 14.25
N THR A 190 4.81 3.16 13.89
CA THR A 190 5.84 3.15 12.83
C THR A 190 6.90 2.10 13.09
N ILE A 191 7.46 2.04 14.31
CA ILE A 191 8.52 1.07 14.65
C ILE A 191 7.99 -0.37 14.58
N VAL A 192 6.80 -0.63 15.14
CA VAL A 192 6.19 -1.97 15.14
C VAL A 192 5.96 -2.45 13.70
N SER A 193 5.30 -1.64 12.88
CA SER A 193 4.97 -2.03 11.51
C SER A 193 6.20 -2.05 10.60
N GLY A 194 7.11 -1.09 10.74
CA GLY A 194 8.37 -1.07 10.00
C GLY A 194 9.24 -2.31 10.30
N SER A 195 9.30 -2.72 11.57
CA SER A 195 10.03 -3.94 11.95
C SER A 195 9.36 -5.20 11.39
N ALA A 196 8.02 -5.27 11.44
CA ALA A 196 7.26 -6.38 10.90
C ALA A 196 7.44 -6.52 9.38
N LEU A 197 7.40 -5.40 8.66
CA LEU A 197 7.66 -5.34 7.21
C LEU A 197 9.09 -5.79 6.89
N ALA A 198 10.09 -5.25 7.59
CA ALA A 198 11.48 -5.61 7.38
C ALA A 198 11.74 -7.11 7.60
N VAL A 199 11.21 -7.69 8.67
CA VAL A 199 11.38 -9.13 8.92
C VAL A 199 10.59 -9.97 7.91
N GLY A 200 9.37 -9.55 7.57
CA GLY A 200 8.52 -10.25 6.60
C GLY A 200 9.13 -10.32 5.20
N THR A 201 9.90 -9.30 4.79
CA THR A 201 10.57 -9.28 3.47
C THR A 201 11.91 -10.01 3.47
N LEU A 202 12.60 -10.09 4.61
CA LEU A 202 13.89 -10.78 4.73
C LEU A 202 13.75 -12.31 4.83
N ILE A 203 12.60 -12.80 5.30
CA ILE A 203 12.37 -14.24 5.46
C ILE A 203 11.85 -14.82 4.14
N GLY A 204 12.73 -15.54 3.45
CA GLY A 204 12.39 -16.29 2.26
C GLY A 204 11.47 -17.49 2.53
N GLY A 205 10.84 -18.00 1.48
CA GLY A 205 9.92 -19.14 1.53
C GLY A 205 8.49 -18.77 1.12
N PRO A 206 7.52 -19.66 1.40
CA PRO A 206 6.12 -19.36 1.16
C PRO A 206 5.65 -18.11 1.91
N VAL A 207 4.76 -17.32 1.28
CA VAL A 207 4.25 -16.04 1.80
C VAL A 207 3.76 -16.14 3.26
N TRP A 208 3.11 -17.25 3.63
CA TRP A 208 2.59 -17.44 4.99
C TRP A 208 3.69 -17.51 6.07
N ILE A 209 4.90 -17.98 5.75
CA ILE A 209 6.03 -17.98 6.70
C ILE A 209 6.45 -16.54 7.00
N GLY A 210 6.61 -15.73 5.96
CA GLY A 210 6.88 -14.30 6.09
C GLY A 210 5.81 -13.58 6.91
N CYS A 211 4.53 -13.89 6.68
CA CYS A 211 3.42 -13.34 7.48
C CYS A 211 3.49 -13.72 8.97
N LEU A 212 3.74 -15.00 9.28
CA LEU A 212 3.85 -15.46 10.67
C LEU A 212 5.02 -14.79 11.38
N ALA A 213 6.16 -14.67 10.72
CA ALA A 213 7.32 -14.00 11.27
C ALA A 213 7.07 -12.50 11.48
N ALA A 214 6.45 -11.82 10.52
CA ALA A 214 6.06 -10.42 10.64
C ALA A 214 5.11 -10.19 11.83
N ILE A 215 4.12 -11.05 12.03
CA ILE A 215 3.20 -10.99 13.18
C ILE A 215 3.96 -11.21 14.49
N GLY A 216 4.83 -12.23 14.54
CA GLY A 216 5.66 -12.51 15.72
C GLY A 216 6.56 -11.32 16.08
N THR A 217 7.20 -10.71 15.08
CA THR A 217 8.00 -9.50 15.24
C THR A 217 7.15 -8.32 15.73
N ALA A 218 5.97 -8.09 15.14
CA ALA A 218 5.09 -7.02 15.57
C ALA A 218 4.70 -7.16 17.05
N VAL A 219 4.34 -8.38 17.49
CA VAL A 219 4.01 -8.68 18.88
C VAL A 219 5.21 -8.47 19.80
N ALA A 220 6.38 -8.99 19.43
CA ALA A 220 7.60 -8.89 20.23
C ALA A 220 8.07 -7.43 20.38
N VAL A 221 8.13 -6.68 19.28
CA VAL A 221 8.54 -5.27 19.27
C VAL A 221 7.55 -4.42 20.05
N LYS A 222 6.24 -4.62 19.85
CA LYS A 222 5.21 -3.91 20.62
C LYS A 222 5.34 -4.18 22.12
N TYR A 223 5.52 -5.44 22.51
CA TYR A 223 5.74 -5.80 23.91
C TYR A 223 6.96 -5.08 24.51
N THR A 224 8.08 -5.04 23.79
CA THR A 224 9.31 -4.35 24.21
C THR A 224 9.10 -2.84 24.35
N LEU A 225 8.39 -2.20 23.42
CA LEU A 225 8.11 -0.76 23.47
C LEU A 225 7.15 -0.37 24.61
N ASP A 226 6.28 -1.30 25.02
CA ASP A 226 5.32 -1.06 26.11
C ASP A 226 5.87 -1.49 27.48
N ASN A 227 6.88 -2.37 27.53
CA ASN A 227 7.45 -2.93 28.76
C ASN A 227 8.99 -2.98 28.72
N PRO A 228 9.69 -1.83 28.57
CA PRO A 228 11.15 -1.81 28.32
C PRO A 228 11.95 -2.51 29.42
N ASP A 229 11.65 -2.27 30.70
CA ASP A 229 12.39 -2.88 31.82
C ASP A 229 12.23 -4.41 31.87
N LYS A 230 11.01 -4.90 31.63
CA LYS A 230 10.72 -6.35 31.62
C LYS A 230 11.39 -7.01 30.41
N ALA A 231 11.32 -6.37 29.25
CA ALA A 231 11.97 -6.86 28.04
C ALA A 231 13.51 -6.93 28.24
N PHE A 232 14.11 -5.89 28.82
CA PHE A 232 15.54 -5.85 29.11
C PHE A 232 15.96 -6.97 30.07
N LYS A 233 15.22 -7.18 31.18
CA LYS A 233 15.47 -8.31 32.10
C LYS A 233 15.41 -9.65 31.38
N ARG A 234 14.41 -9.86 30.53
CA ARG A 234 14.23 -11.12 29.79
C ARG A 234 15.37 -11.38 28.81
N VAL A 235 15.88 -10.32 28.14
CA VAL A 235 17.08 -10.40 27.30
C VAL A 235 18.32 -10.75 28.13
N GLN A 236 18.48 -10.13 29.30
CA GLN A 236 19.58 -10.47 30.21
C GLN A 236 19.55 -11.93 30.64
N GLU A 237 18.38 -12.46 30.99
CA GLU A 237 18.17 -13.86 31.35
C GLU A 237 18.50 -14.82 30.19
N LEU A 238 18.07 -14.49 28.97
CA LEU A 238 18.34 -15.31 27.77
C LEU A 238 19.83 -15.32 27.39
N VAL A 239 20.54 -14.22 27.59
CA VAL A 239 21.96 -14.08 27.23
C VAL A 239 22.89 -14.55 28.37
N ALA A 240 22.40 -14.67 29.60
CA ALA A 240 23.19 -15.07 30.76
C ALA A 240 23.93 -16.42 30.57
N PRO A 241 23.32 -17.48 30.01
CA PRO A 241 24.02 -18.75 29.74
C PRO A 241 25.16 -18.55 28.75
N ALA A 242 24.92 -17.83 27.64
CA ALA A 242 25.93 -17.57 26.61
C ALA A 242 27.11 -16.76 27.17
N LYS A 243 26.83 -15.72 27.97
CA LYS A 243 27.88 -14.95 28.68
C LYS A 243 28.69 -15.83 29.62
N ARG A 244 28.07 -16.77 30.32
CA ARG A 244 28.77 -17.69 31.24
C ARG A 244 29.72 -18.61 30.49
N THR A 245 29.28 -19.20 29.38
CA THR A 245 30.10 -20.06 28.51
C THR A 245 31.27 -19.29 27.90
N LEU A 246 31.02 -18.09 27.36
CA LEU A 246 32.06 -17.26 26.77
C LEU A 246 33.12 -16.84 27.79
N ARG A 247 32.71 -16.55 29.03
CA ARG A 247 33.62 -16.20 30.13
C ARG A 247 34.46 -17.38 30.58
N HIS A 248 33.91 -18.60 30.59
CA HIS A 248 34.68 -19.82 30.87
C HIS A 248 35.71 -20.11 29.77
N MET A 249 35.38 -19.89 28.49
CA MET A 249 36.31 -20.05 27.37
C MET A 249 37.46 -19.04 27.38
N ILE A 250 37.22 -17.80 27.83
CA ILE A 250 38.26 -16.75 27.91
C ILE A 250 39.18 -16.96 29.14
N LEU A 251 38.67 -17.55 30.22
CA LEU A 251 39.39 -17.71 31.49
C LEU A 251 40.09 -19.08 31.65
N GLN A 252 39.94 -19.99 30.69
CA GLN A 252 40.70 -21.23 30.61
C GLN A 252 41.61 -21.17 29.37
N PRO A 253 42.88 -20.70 29.49
CA PRO A 253 43.87 -20.86 28.44
C PRO A 253 44.22 -22.34 28.19
#